data_AF-A0A1L6ZHA7-F1
#
_entry.id   AF-A0A1L6ZHA7-F1
#
_cell.length_a   1.000
_cell.length_b   1.000
_cell.length_c   1.000
_cell.angle_alpha   90.00
_cell.angle_beta   90.00
_cell.angle_gamma   90.00
#
_symmetry.space_group_name_H-M   'P 1'
#
loop_
_entity.id
_entity.type
_entity.pdbx_description
1 polymer ?
#
loop_
_entity_poly.entity_id
_entity_poly.type
_entity_poly.pdbx_seq_one_letter_code
_entity_poly.pdbx_strand_id
1 'polypeptide(L)'
;MENRKIGYAVKRLRLKKKKTVEDAAKEIGISQSYLSRIENNTQTPSVKVINQIADYFDVHSSYLFFDEESINSFTENENELLSNKHININDLEKLNLVHDNGSEITKEEIKYVIDRLKELRNLRENYLKDKD
;
A
#
# COMPACT_ATOMS: atom_id res chain seq x y z
N MET A 1 3.95 14.99 -19.88
CA MET A 1 4.14 14.17 -18.66
C MET A 1 3.95 15.10 -17.47
N GLU A 2 2.70 15.50 -17.23
CA GLU A 2 2.39 16.60 -16.32
C GLU A 2 2.23 16.10 -14.89
N ASN A 3 3.18 16.48 -14.04
CA ASN A 3 3.02 16.78 -12.62
C ASN A 3 2.19 15.78 -11.77
N ARG A 4 2.76 14.59 -11.53
CA ARG A 4 2.31 13.68 -10.45
C ARG A 4 2.54 14.35 -9.10
N LYS A 5 1.48 14.97 -8.60
CA LYS A 5 1.51 15.89 -7.46
C LYS A 5 1.36 15.14 -6.14
N ILE A 6 2.49 14.78 -5.53
CA ILE A 6 2.61 14.08 -4.23
C ILE A 6 1.72 14.73 -3.15
N GLY A 7 1.56 16.05 -3.18
CA GLY A 7 0.76 16.79 -2.20
C GLY A 7 -0.68 16.29 -2.08
N TYR A 8 -1.31 15.90 -3.20
CA TYR A 8 -2.67 15.38 -3.16
C TYR A 8 -2.75 14.02 -2.44
N ALA A 9 -1.80 13.13 -2.72
CA ALA A 9 -1.73 11.83 -2.04
C ALA A 9 -1.51 11.99 -0.53
N VAL A 10 -0.59 12.89 -0.13
CA VAL A 10 -0.32 13.18 1.29
C VAL A 10 -1.56 13.73 1.99
N LYS A 11 -2.24 14.69 1.37
CA LYS A 11 -3.48 15.29 1.90
C LYS A 11 -4.58 14.25 2.06
N ARG A 12 -4.79 13.40 1.05
CA ARG A 12 -5.77 12.30 1.07
C ARG A 12 -5.50 11.34 2.23
N LEU A 13 -4.26 10.88 2.37
CA LEU A 13 -3.87 9.96 3.44
C LEU A 13 -4.06 10.58 4.83
N ARG A 14 -3.70 11.86 5.00
CA ARG A 14 -3.92 12.61 6.24
C ARG A 14 -5.40 12.67 6.61
N LEU A 15 -6.27 12.99 5.65
CA LEU A 15 -7.70 13.07 5.85
C LEU A 15 -8.30 11.68 6.17
N LYS A 16 -7.82 10.61 5.52
CA LYS A 16 -8.21 9.22 5.84
C LYS A 16 -7.89 8.84 7.29
N LYS A 17 -6.75 9.31 7.82
CA LYS A 17 -6.39 9.17 9.25
C LYS A 17 -7.09 10.16 10.20
N LYS A 18 -7.95 11.06 9.68
CA LYS A 18 -8.66 12.11 10.44
C LYS A 18 -7.74 13.02 11.26
N LYS A 19 -6.57 13.36 10.71
CA LYS A 19 -5.56 14.20 11.37
C LYS A 19 -5.57 15.64 10.82
N THR A 20 -5.31 16.61 11.69
CA THR A 20 -5.02 17.98 11.24
C THR A 20 -3.64 18.04 10.60
N VAL A 21 -3.34 19.11 9.85
CA VAL A 21 -1.99 19.32 9.27
C VAL A 21 -0.94 19.45 10.38
N GLU A 22 -1.31 20.05 11.51
CA GLU A 22 -0.42 20.20 12.66
C GLU A 22 -0.10 18.85 13.30
N ASP A 23 -1.12 18.02 13.58
CA ASP A 23 -0.93 16.69 14.18
C ASP A 23 -0.05 15.81 13.30
N ALA A 24 -0.36 15.75 12.00
CA ALA A 24 0.39 14.92 11.06
C ALA A 24 1.84 15.41 10.93
N ALA A 25 2.07 16.72 10.81
CA ALA A 25 3.42 17.26 10.69
C ALA A 25 4.26 16.94 11.94
N LYS A 26 3.67 17.08 13.13
CA LYS A 26 4.29 16.73 14.41
C LYS A 26 4.67 15.26 14.47
N GLU A 27 3.76 14.36 14.09
CA GLU A 27 3.98 12.90 14.11
C GLU A 27 5.00 12.45 13.05
N ILE A 28 5.04 13.11 11.88
CA ILE A 28 6.05 12.87 10.82
C ILE A 28 7.44 13.43 11.22
N GLY A 29 7.48 14.43 12.11
CA GLY A 29 8.71 15.11 12.50
C GLY A 29 9.15 16.22 11.54
N ILE A 30 8.19 16.93 10.94
CA ILE A 30 8.42 18.10 10.07
C ILE A 30 7.59 19.30 10.54
N SER A 31 7.86 20.50 10.02
CA SER A 31 7.05 21.68 10.39
C SER A 31 5.68 21.65 9.71
N GLN A 32 4.65 22.13 10.41
CA GLN A 32 3.29 22.30 9.87
C GLN A 32 3.29 23.11 8.57
N SER A 33 4.05 24.21 8.54
CA SER A 33 4.19 25.06 7.34
C SER A 33 4.78 24.28 6.16
N TYR A 34 5.75 23.40 6.42
CA TYR A 34 6.34 22.57 5.36
C TYR A 34 5.35 21.52 4.85
N LEU A 35 4.66 20.79 5.74
CA LEU A 35 3.62 19.83 5.33
C LEU A 35 2.51 20.52 4.52
N SER A 36 2.08 21.71 4.94
CA SER A 36 1.08 22.50 4.21
C SER A 36 1.54 22.86 2.79
N ARG A 37 2.81 23.27 2.61
CA ARG A 37 3.35 23.53 1.26
C ARG A 37 3.47 22.27 0.41
N ILE A 38 3.81 21.14 1.02
CA ILE A 38 3.79 19.84 0.33
C ILE A 38 2.38 19.51 -0.13
N GLU A 39 1.37 19.55 0.75
CA GLU A 39 -0.02 19.21 0.42
C GLU A 39 -0.62 20.12 -0.66
N ASN A 40 -0.20 21.38 -0.71
CA ASN A 40 -0.62 22.34 -1.73
C ASN A 40 0.23 22.28 -3.02
N ASN A 41 1.16 21.34 -3.12
CA ASN A 41 2.08 21.17 -4.25
C ASN A 41 2.93 22.42 -4.56
N THR A 42 3.16 23.27 -3.57
CA THR A 42 4.00 24.47 -3.68
C THR A 42 5.44 24.20 -3.27
N GLN A 43 5.72 23.04 -2.67
CA GLN A 43 7.08 22.59 -2.36
C GLN A 43 7.22 21.08 -2.54
N THR A 44 8.26 20.67 -3.27
CA THR A 44 8.61 19.26 -3.44
C THR A 44 9.38 18.75 -2.21
N PRO A 45 8.94 17.66 -1.56
CA PRO A 45 9.67 17.06 -0.44
C PRO A 45 10.96 16.35 -0.91
N SER A 46 11.94 16.22 -0.02
CA SER A 46 13.11 15.37 -0.28
C SER A 46 12.72 13.89 -0.20
N VAL A 47 13.53 12.99 -0.80
CA VAL A 47 13.32 11.54 -0.72
C VAL A 47 13.25 11.06 0.73
N LYS A 48 14.06 11.65 1.63
CA LYS A 48 14.00 11.37 3.07
C LYS A 48 12.61 11.67 3.64
N VAL A 49 12.07 12.84 3.33
CA VAL A 49 10.74 13.26 3.82
C VAL A 49 9.63 12.43 3.20
N ILE A 50 9.75 12.06 1.92
CA ILE A 50 8.82 11.12 1.25
C ILE A 50 8.76 9.79 2.01
N ASN A 51 9.91 9.22 2.38
CA ASN A 51 9.94 7.98 3.14
C ASN A 51 9.37 8.14 4.55
N GLN A 52 9.66 9.25 5.25
CA GLN A 52 9.06 9.53 6.56
C GLN A 52 7.53 9.63 6.49
N ILE A 53 7.02 10.31 5.46
CA ILE A 53 5.58 10.42 5.20
C ILE A 53 4.97 9.04 4.90
N ALA A 54 5.62 8.26 4.04
CA ALA A 54 5.16 6.93 3.66
C ALA A 54 5.09 5.99 4.88
N ASP A 55 6.15 5.96 5.70
CA ASP A 55 6.20 5.18 6.93
C ASP A 55 5.14 5.63 7.93
N TYR A 56 4.93 6.94 8.10
CA TYR A 56 3.88 7.47 8.96
C TYR A 56 2.48 7.02 8.53
N PHE A 57 2.21 6.99 7.23
CA PHE A 57 0.94 6.54 6.68
C PHE A 57 0.81 5.02 6.53
N ASP A 58 1.88 4.27 6.83
CA ASP A 58 2.00 2.83 6.61
C ASP A 58 1.72 2.43 5.16
N VAL A 59 2.29 3.20 4.22
CA VAL A 59 2.19 2.94 2.79
C VAL A 59 3.55 2.79 2.14
N HIS A 60 3.61 2.09 1.01
CA HIS A 60 4.82 2.11 0.18
C HIS A 60 5.05 3.51 -0.40
N SER A 61 6.30 3.99 -0.45
CA SER A 61 6.60 5.37 -0.89
C SER A 61 6.17 5.66 -2.33
N SER A 62 6.15 4.64 -3.20
CA SER A 62 5.63 4.78 -4.57
C SER A 62 4.15 5.17 -4.60
N TYR A 63 3.36 4.82 -3.58
CA TYR A 63 1.93 5.14 -3.51
C TYR A 63 1.67 6.65 -3.51
N LEU A 64 2.62 7.43 -2.98
CA LEU A 64 2.54 8.89 -2.94
C LEU A 64 2.61 9.55 -4.33
N PHE A 65 3.01 8.81 -5.36
CA PHE A 65 3.16 9.32 -6.72
C PHE A 65 1.92 9.10 -7.61
N PHE A 66 0.88 8.41 -7.11
CA PHE A 66 -0.38 8.29 -7.84
C PHE A 66 -1.24 9.54 -7.63
N ASP A 67 -1.71 10.11 -8.74
CA ASP A 67 -2.70 11.18 -8.74
C ASP A 67 -4.11 10.62 -8.43
N GLU A 68 -5.08 11.53 -8.25
CA GLU A 68 -6.47 11.13 -7.94
C GLU A 68 -7.11 10.35 -9.09
N GLU A 69 -6.81 10.66 -10.35
CA GLU A 69 -7.37 9.96 -11.50
C GLU A 69 -6.90 8.50 -11.54
N SER A 70 -5.59 8.27 -11.36
CA SER A 70 -5.03 6.92 -11.26
C SER A 70 -5.68 6.14 -10.12
N ILE A 71 -5.79 6.75 -8.94
CA ILE A 71 -6.41 6.10 -7.76
C ILE A 71 -7.89 5.79 -8.02
N ASN A 72 -8.63 6.70 -8.66
CA ASN A 72 -10.04 6.50 -8.96
C ASN A 72 -10.29 5.47 -10.08
N SER A 73 -9.29 5.16 -10.90
CA SER A 73 -9.38 4.10 -11.91
C SER A 73 -9.30 2.68 -11.32
N PHE A 74 -8.76 2.55 -10.10
CA PHE A 74 -8.66 1.28 -9.40
C PHE A 74 -9.90 1.02 -8.54
N THR A 75 -10.26 -0.25 -8.40
CA THR A 75 -11.20 -0.71 -7.38
C THR A 75 -10.67 -0.43 -5.97
N GLU A 76 -11.54 -0.52 -4.96
CA GLU A 76 -11.15 -0.32 -3.56
C GLU A 76 -10.09 -1.34 -3.10
N ASN A 77 -10.24 -2.61 -3.50
CA ASN A 77 -9.28 -3.68 -3.19
C ASN A 77 -7.91 -3.43 -3.84
N GLU A 78 -7.89 -3.01 -5.11
CA GLU A 78 -6.64 -2.67 -5.80
C GLU A 78 -5.94 -1.48 -5.14
N ASN A 79 -6.70 -0.46 -4.73
CA ASN A 79 -6.15 0.68 -3.99
C ASN A 79 -5.57 0.27 -2.63
N GLU A 80 -6.23 -0.64 -1.90
CA GLU A 80 -5.71 -1.20 -0.65
C GLU A 80 -4.35 -1.87 -0.89
N LEU A 81 -4.28 -2.75 -1.90
CA LEU A 81 -3.06 -3.46 -2.28
C LEU A 81 -1.91 -2.55 -2.69
N LEU A 82 -2.20 -1.52 -3.51
CA LEU A 82 -1.21 -0.54 -3.95
C LEU A 82 -0.67 0.30 -2.79
N SER A 83 -1.49 0.52 -1.76
CA SER A 83 -1.09 1.27 -0.59
C SER A 83 -0.24 0.44 0.37
N ASN A 84 -0.52 -0.86 0.49
CA ASN A 84 0.10 -1.72 1.49
C ASN A 84 1.61 -1.85 1.30
N LYS A 85 2.35 -1.66 2.40
CA LYS A 85 3.81 -1.88 2.42
C LYS A 85 4.18 -3.36 2.31
N HIS A 86 3.31 -4.24 2.77
CA HIS A 86 3.47 -5.69 2.72
C HIS A 86 2.18 -6.32 2.21
N ILE A 87 2.30 -7.23 1.24
CA ILE A 87 1.20 -8.04 0.73
C ILE A 87 1.37 -9.45 1.31
N ASN A 88 0.29 -10.02 1.82
CA ASN A 88 0.25 -11.37 2.34
C ASN A 88 -0.62 -12.27 1.45
N ILE A 89 -0.53 -13.58 1.68
CA ILE A 89 -1.21 -14.56 0.84
C ILE A 89 -2.74 -14.46 0.89
N ASN A 90 -3.32 -14.01 2.00
CA ASN A 90 -4.77 -13.85 2.10
C ASN A 90 -5.27 -12.65 1.29
N ASP A 91 -4.40 -11.70 0.93
CA ASP A 91 -4.78 -10.59 0.06
C ASP A 91 -5.13 -11.06 -1.38
N LEU A 92 -4.69 -12.27 -1.77
CA LEU A 92 -5.08 -12.87 -3.05
C LEU A 92 -6.59 -13.09 -3.16
N GLU A 93 -7.30 -13.28 -2.04
CA GLU A 93 -8.77 -13.42 -2.03
C GLU A 93 -9.49 -12.13 -2.44
N LYS A 94 -8.80 -10.98 -2.36
CA LYS A 94 -9.33 -9.67 -2.73
C LYS A 94 -9.12 -9.34 -4.20
N LEU A 95 -8.30 -10.12 -4.90
CA LEU A 95 -7.92 -9.92 -6.29
C LEU A 95 -8.85 -10.66 -7.25
N ASN A 96 -9.10 -10.05 -8.40
CA ASN A 96 -9.77 -10.69 -9.53
C ASN A 96 -8.74 -11.49 -10.33
N LEU A 97 -8.31 -12.62 -9.76
CA LEU A 97 -7.34 -13.51 -10.42
C LEU A 97 -8.03 -14.30 -11.53
N VAL A 98 -7.34 -14.43 -12.66
CA VAL A 98 -7.77 -15.23 -13.80
C VAL A 98 -6.72 -16.29 -14.11
N HIS A 99 -7.17 -17.42 -14.62
CA HIS A 99 -6.31 -18.43 -15.20
C HIS A 99 -5.61 -17.92 -16.45
N ASP A 100 -4.54 -18.59 -16.88
CA ASP A 100 -3.79 -18.26 -18.10
C ASP A 100 -4.67 -18.29 -19.37
N ASN A 101 -5.75 -19.06 -19.35
CA ASN A 101 -6.74 -19.14 -20.43
C ASN A 101 -7.81 -18.02 -20.36
N GLY A 102 -7.72 -17.12 -19.38
CA GLY A 102 -8.64 -16.00 -19.16
C GLY A 102 -9.89 -16.34 -18.34
N SER A 103 -10.11 -17.58 -17.90
CA SER A 103 -11.26 -17.90 -17.05
C SER A 103 -11.05 -17.38 -15.62
N GLU A 104 -12.11 -16.88 -14.99
CA GLU A 104 -12.07 -16.40 -13.61
C GLU A 104 -11.71 -17.53 -12.63
N ILE A 105 -10.90 -17.20 -11.62
CA ILE A 105 -10.61 -18.10 -10.51
C ILE A 105 -11.61 -17.81 -9.39
N THR A 106 -12.29 -18.85 -8.91
CA THR A 106 -13.26 -18.73 -7.82
C THR A 106 -12.56 -18.50 -6.47
N LYS A 107 -13.30 -17.94 -5.50
CA LYS A 107 -12.77 -17.71 -4.15
C LYS A 107 -12.42 -19.03 -3.45
N GLU A 108 -13.20 -20.07 -3.71
CA GLU A 108 -12.98 -21.42 -3.20
C GLU A 108 -11.67 -22.02 -3.73
N GLU A 109 -11.37 -21.83 -5.03
CA GLU A 109 -10.12 -22.25 -5.64
C GLU A 109 -8.91 -21.50 -5.07
N ILE A 110 -9.02 -20.17 -4.92
CA ILE A 110 -7.97 -19.36 -4.28
C ILE A 110 -7.71 -19.88 -2.87
N LYS A 111 -8.77 -20.03 -2.05
CA LYS A 111 -8.64 -20.53 -0.69
C LYS A 111 -7.97 -21.90 -0.62
N TYR A 112 -8.36 -22.82 -1.50
CA TYR A 112 -7.74 -24.15 -1.60
C TYR A 112 -6.23 -24.05 -1.87
N VAL A 113 -5.81 -23.21 -2.82
CA VAL A 113 -4.39 -22.99 -3.13
C VAL A 113 -3.63 -22.42 -1.93
N ILE A 114 -4.22 -21.45 -1.23
CA ILE A 114 -3.63 -20.82 -0.05
C ILE A 114 -3.42 -21.86 1.06
N ASP A 115 -4.44 -22.64 1.37
CA ASP A 115 -4.39 -23.67 2.42
C ASP A 115 -3.36 -24.75 2.07
N ARG A 116 -3.34 -25.20 0.81
CA ARG A 116 -2.35 -26.18 0.36
C ARG A 116 -0.92 -25.67 0.47
N LEU A 117 -0.67 -24.39 0.18
CA LEU A 117 0.66 -23.80 0.34
C LEU A 117 1.08 -23.74 1.82
N LYS A 118 0.16 -23.40 2.73
CA LYS A 118 0.43 -23.37 4.18
C LYS A 118 0.83 -24.75 4.68
N GLU A 119 0.11 -25.80 4.27
CA GLU A 119 0.46 -27.19 4.61
C GLU A 119 1.85 -27.58 4.11
N LEU A 120 2.16 -27.30 2.84
CA LEU A 120 3.45 -27.64 2.24
C LEU A 120 4.63 -26.96 2.96
N ARG A 121 4.45 -25.71 3.39
CA ARG A 121 5.48 -24.99 4.18
C ARG A 121 5.70 -25.64 5.54
N ASN A 122 4.63 -25.99 6.24
CA ASN A 122 4.71 -26.65 7.55
C ASN A 122 5.39 -28.02 7.44
N LEU A 123 5.02 -28.82 6.42
CA LEU A 123 5.67 -30.10 6.14
C LEU A 123 7.18 -29.94 5.90
N ARG A 124 7.59 -28.94 5.11
CA ARG A 124 9.00 -28.65 4.85
C ARG A 124 9.74 -28.25 6.13
N GLU A 125 9.14 -27.41 6.98
CA GLU A 125 9.76 -26.98 8.24
C GLU A 125 9.98 -28.15 9.20
N ASN A 126 9.00 -29.04 9.33
CA ASN A 126 9.14 -30.23 10.18
C ASN A 126 10.23 -31.18 9.64
N TYR A 127 10.26 -31.41 8.33
CA TYR A 127 11.30 -32.23 7.71
C TYR A 127 12.72 -31.69 7.91
N LEU A 128 12.88 -30.36 7.93
CA LEU A 128 14.19 -29.73 8.18
C LEU A 128 14.58 -29.84 9.67
N LYS A 129 13.63 -29.68 10.60
CA LYS A 129 13.88 -29.84 12.04
C LYS A 129 14.27 -31.26 12.43
N ASP A 130 13.75 -32.27 11.72
CA ASP A 130 14.08 -33.68 11.98
C ASP A 130 15.48 -34.08 11.46
N LYS A 131 16.17 -33.19 10.75
CA LYS A 131 17.50 -33.43 10.15
C LYS A 131 18.65 -32.73 10.88
N ASP A 132 18.35 -31.84 11.82
CA ASP A 132 19.31 -31.16 12.70
C ASP A 132 19.38 -31.88 14.07
#